data_AF-A0A9D3YR65-F1
#
_entry.id   AF-A0A9D3YR65-F1
#
_cell.length_a   1.000
_cell.length_b   1.000
_cell.length_c   1.000
_cell.angle_alpha   90.00
_cell.angle_beta   90.00
_cell.angle_gamma   90.00
#
_symmetry.space_group_name_H-M   'P 1'
#
loop_
_entity.id
_entity.type
_entity.pdbx_description
1 polymer ?
#
loop_
_entity_poly.entity_id
_entity_poly.type
_entity_poly.pdbx_seq_one_letter_code
_entity_poly.pdbx_strand_id
1 'polypeptide(L)'
;MEDNPTKGRSAVDIKSPVPLDQLRRVELVPEHLNQLWWHPPQPAVAVNSLPGVDRYFARPLLLWMPRKQWKVQLYCPHPGCDKQELASAGINQKVRQVVDIDGFYNLACDNLECMKCRRRVLSWSHAILSQLDIGHRVQFPCILTAKDACDMRIVLLLRNRGFGNSCSQIRNKVDEQHHEAWLRQNAHYLTDCEGFINASQSGLLVNVSIDDPPERASLPRHRWFMNIYIQDVFQRLDEIKASITSVSGRILKMDSTKKVVKKLAGRPAKTALWCTNVGNEHGQILNSVMTTIEGHGLTKMLVRIVKRYKKCRYPSSRNPLS
;
A
#
# COMPACT_ATOMS: atom_id res chain seq x y z
N MET A 1 52.08 14.53 11.61
CA MET A 1 51.66 14.18 12.99
C MET A 1 50.14 14.14 12.95
N GLU A 2 49.53 13.16 12.27
CA GLU A 2 49.47 11.74 12.68
C GLU A 2 49.08 11.64 14.15
N ASP A 3 47.82 11.33 14.44
CA ASP A 3 47.45 9.93 14.60
C ASP A 3 45.93 9.69 14.51
N ASN A 4 45.61 8.57 13.87
CA ASN A 4 44.31 7.94 13.74
C ASN A 4 44.18 6.88 14.86
N PRO A 5 42.97 6.54 15.34
CA PRO A 5 42.59 5.16 15.08
C PRO A 5 41.09 4.97 14.79
N THR A 6 40.85 4.44 13.60
CA THR A 6 39.75 3.55 13.22
C THR A 6 39.67 2.28 14.06
N LYS A 7 38.45 1.90 14.47
CA LYS A 7 37.88 0.53 14.61
C LYS A 7 36.52 0.67 15.30
N GLY A 8 35.40 0.11 14.90
CA GLY A 8 34.97 -0.68 13.76
C GLY A 8 33.47 -0.90 14.00
N ARG A 9 32.61 -0.47 13.08
CA ARG A 9 31.20 -0.88 13.07
C ARG A 9 30.96 -1.47 11.70
N SER A 10 30.97 -2.80 11.64
CA SER A 10 30.54 -3.56 10.48
C SER A 10 29.15 -3.09 10.08
N ALA A 11 29.06 -2.50 8.89
CA ALA A 11 27.80 -2.38 8.19
C ALA A 11 27.32 -3.80 7.91
N VAL A 12 26.22 -4.20 8.55
CA VAL A 12 25.49 -5.39 8.12
C VAL A 12 24.82 -5.01 6.81
N ASP A 13 25.47 -5.39 5.71
CA ASP A 13 24.89 -5.37 4.38
C ASP A 13 23.64 -6.26 4.38
N ILE A 14 22.47 -5.62 4.41
CA ILE A 14 21.22 -6.27 4.06
C ILE A 14 21.26 -6.46 2.54
N LYS A 15 21.84 -7.58 2.11
CA LYS A 15 21.71 -8.06 0.73
C LYS A 15 20.24 -8.41 0.48
N SER A 16 19.55 -7.53 -0.23
CA SER A 16 18.52 -7.93 -1.20
C SER A 16 18.95 -7.34 -2.53
N PRO A 17 19.16 -8.19 -3.52
CA PRO A 17 18.04 -8.51 -4.39
C PRO A 17 17.89 -10.02 -4.61
N VAL A 18 16.64 -10.49 -4.68
CA VAL A 18 16.35 -11.68 -5.48
C VAL A 18 16.90 -11.40 -6.88
N PRO A 19 17.81 -12.22 -7.41
CA PRO A 19 18.32 -12.03 -8.76
C PRO A 19 17.15 -12.05 -9.75
N LEU A 20 17.13 -11.08 -10.67
CA LEU A 20 16.21 -11.03 -11.82
C LEU A 20 16.21 -12.33 -12.65
N ASP A 21 17.16 -13.21 -12.41
CA ASP A 21 17.36 -14.49 -13.08
C ASP A 21 16.20 -15.48 -12.80
N GLN A 22 15.52 -15.36 -11.66
CA GLN A 22 14.27 -16.12 -11.40
C GLN A 22 13.05 -15.54 -12.13
N LEU A 23 13.10 -14.27 -12.56
CA LEU A 23 12.08 -13.64 -13.42
C LEU A 23 12.41 -13.77 -14.92
N ARG A 24 13.64 -14.17 -15.28
CA ARG A 24 14.07 -14.34 -16.68
C ARG A 24 13.44 -15.52 -17.41
N ARG A 25 12.70 -16.39 -16.71
CA ARG A 25 11.94 -17.52 -17.31
C ARG A 25 10.43 -17.34 -17.34
N VAL A 26 9.93 -16.13 -17.09
CA VAL A 26 8.60 -15.78 -17.60
C VAL A 26 8.84 -14.96 -18.85
N GLU A 27 9.05 -15.64 -19.99
CA GLU A 27 8.74 -15.01 -21.26
C GLU A 27 7.25 -14.65 -21.17
N LEU A 28 6.97 -13.38 -20.85
CA LEU A 28 5.63 -12.83 -20.90
C LEU A 28 5.23 -12.83 -22.37
N VAL A 29 4.73 -13.97 -22.84
CA VAL A 29 4.22 -14.15 -24.18
C VAL A 29 3.14 -13.07 -24.38
N PRO A 30 3.23 -12.22 -25.41
CA PRO A 30 2.31 -11.10 -25.61
C PRO A 30 0.82 -11.50 -25.59
N GLU A 31 0.52 -12.74 -25.96
CA GLU A 31 -0.82 -13.34 -25.98
C GLU A 31 -1.44 -13.51 -24.57
N HIS A 32 -0.63 -13.51 -23.51
CA HIS A 32 -1.08 -13.70 -22.12
C HIS A 32 -1.15 -12.41 -21.29
N LEU A 33 -1.00 -11.23 -21.91
CA LEU A 33 -1.13 -9.94 -21.23
C LEU A 33 -2.59 -9.58 -20.87
N ASN A 34 -3.52 -10.53 -20.91
CA ASN A 34 -4.92 -10.35 -20.53
C ASN A 34 -5.18 -10.59 -19.03
N GLN A 35 -4.16 -10.98 -18.26
CA GLN A 35 -4.27 -11.25 -16.83
C GLN A 35 -3.40 -10.28 -16.02
N LEU A 36 -3.92 -9.85 -14.86
CA LEU A 36 -3.18 -9.04 -13.89
C LEU A 36 -2.32 -9.89 -12.96
N TRP A 37 -2.88 -10.99 -12.45
CA TRP A 37 -2.29 -11.80 -11.39
C TRP A 37 -1.74 -13.12 -11.92
N TRP A 38 -0.49 -13.41 -11.61
CA TRP A 38 0.20 -14.65 -11.94
C TRP A 38 0.53 -15.38 -10.65
N HIS A 39 -0.06 -16.55 -10.45
CA HIS A 39 0.16 -17.36 -9.26
C HIS A 39 1.19 -18.46 -9.57
N PRO A 40 2.13 -18.72 -8.65
CA PRO A 40 3.06 -19.83 -8.82
C PRO A 40 2.31 -21.17 -8.80
N PRO A 41 2.83 -22.19 -9.50
CA PRO A 41 2.25 -23.53 -9.47
C PRO A 41 2.25 -24.05 -8.04
N GLN A 42 1.11 -24.56 -7.60
CA GLN A 42 0.99 -25.14 -6.26
C GLN A 42 1.64 -26.53 -6.20
N PRO A 43 2.11 -26.96 -5.03
CA PRO A 43 2.56 -28.33 -4.83
C PRO A 43 1.43 -29.32 -5.14
N ALA A 44 1.79 -30.42 -5.81
CA ALA A 44 0.85 -31.48 -6.15
C ALA A 44 0.49 -32.28 -4.90
N VAL A 45 -0.75 -32.75 -4.79
CA VAL A 45 -1.20 -33.58 -3.66
C VAL A 45 -0.41 -34.89 -3.57
N ALA A 46 -0.01 -35.45 -4.72
CA ALA A 46 0.91 -36.57 -4.80
C ALA A 46 2.20 -36.11 -5.49
N VAL A 47 3.29 -36.13 -4.74
CA VAL A 47 4.59 -35.67 -5.23
C VAL A 47 5.34 -36.83 -5.88
N ASN A 48 5.42 -36.81 -7.22
CA ASN A 48 6.05 -37.86 -8.03
C ASN A 48 7.50 -37.53 -8.45
N SER A 49 8.00 -36.36 -8.05
CA SER A 49 9.32 -35.84 -8.40
C SER A 49 9.91 -35.10 -7.21
N LEU A 50 11.24 -35.02 -7.11
CA LEU A 50 11.90 -34.33 -6.00
C LEU A 50 11.30 -32.91 -5.76
N PRO A 51 10.87 -32.57 -4.53
CA PRO A 51 10.26 -31.29 -4.24
C PRO A 51 11.28 -30.15 -4.44
N GLY A 52 10.93 -29.17 -5.26
CA GLY A 52 11.71 -27.94 -5.40
C GLY A 52 11.16 -26.83 -4.50
N VAL A 53 12.04 -26.14 -3.78
CA VAL A 53 11.70 -25.03 -2.86
C VAL A 53 10.79 -23.98 -3.52
N ASP A 54 11.08 -23.61 -4.76
CA ASP A 54 10.31 -22.61 -5.50
C ASP A 54 8.82 -22.98 -5.62
N ARG A 55 8.46 -24.28 -5.62
CA ARG A 55 7.06 -24.70 -5.72
C ARG A 55 6.24 -24.41 -4.45
N TYR A 56 6.90 -24.25 -3.31
CA TYR A 56 6.26 -24.01 -2.01
C TYR A 56 6.37 -22.55 -1.58
N PHE A 57 7.47 -21.88 -1.94
CA PHE A 57 7.82 -20.54 -1.45
C PHE A 57 7.81 -19.45 -2.53
N ALA A 58 7.54 -19.78 -3.79
CA ALA A 58 7.34 -18.76 -4.81
C ALA A 58 6.13 -17.87 -4.48
N ARG A 59 6.18 -16.65 -5.01
CA ARG A 59 5.24 -15.59 -4.68
C ARG A 59 4.41 -15.20 -5.89
N PRO A 60 3.15 -14.80 -5.70
CA PRO A 60 2.34 -14.24 -6.79
C PRO A 60 3.03 -13.00 -7.41
N LEU A 61 2.78 -12.78 -8.69
CA LEU A 61 3.20 -11.59 -9.43
C LEU A 61 1.96 -10.84 -9.93
N LEU A 62 1.84 -9.58 -9.49
CA LEU A 62 0.95 -8.60 -10.08
C LEU A 62 1.68 -7.88 -11.22
N LEU A 63 1.22 -8.08 -12.45
CA LEU A 63 1.70 -7.37 -13.62
C LEU A 63 0.77 -6.19 -13.92
N TRP A 64 1.27 -4.97 -13.76
CA TRP A 64 0.52 -3.73 -14.00
C TRP A 64 0.94 -3.06 -15.31
N MET A 65 0.20 -3.29 -16.38
CA MET A 65 0.47 -2.75 -17.72
C MET A 65 -0.85 -2.28 -18.37
N PRO A 66 -1.53 -1.28 -17.77
CA PRO A 66 -2.91 -0.93 -18.12
C PRO A 66 -3.11 -0.65 -19.60
N ARG A 67 -2.13 -0.02 -20.25
CA ARG A 67 -2.17 0.30 -21.69
C ARG A 67 -2.21 -0.94 -22.57
N LYS A 68 -1.50 -2.01 -22.19
CA LYS A 68 -1.47 -3.28 -22.92
C LYS A 68 -2.64 -4.19 -22.55
N GLN A 69 -2.98 -4.23 -21.26
CA GLN A 69 -4.04 -5.06 -20.70
C GLN A 69 -5.44 -4.64 -21.16
N TRP A 70 -5.72 -3.34 -21.15
CA TRP A 70 -7.06 -2.81 -21.40
C TRP A 70 -7.15 -1.94 -22.65
N LYS A 71 -6.05 -1.79 -23.40
CA LYS A 71 -5.99 -0.96 -24.61
C LYS A 71 -6.42 0.50 -24.38
N VAL A 72 -6.30 0.99 -23.14
CA VAL A 72 -6.63 2.36 -22.77
C VAL A 72 -5.59 3.34 -23.30
N GLN A 73 -6.01 4.55 -23.66
CA GLN A 73 -5.09 5.63 -24.00
C GLN A 73 -4.65 6.35 -22.74
N LEU A 74 -3.34 6.53 -22.59
CA LEU A 74 -2.73 7.21 -21.45
C LEU A 74 -1.94 8.40 -21.97
N TYR A 75 -2.04 9.52 -21.27
CA TYR A 75 -1.51 10.81 -21.70
C TYR A 75 -0.42 11.30 -20.76
N CYS A 76 0.54 12.03 -21.31
CA CYS A 76 1.67 12.56 -20.58
C CYS A 76 1.20 13.55 -19.50
N PRO A 77 1.54 13.33 -18.21
CA PRO A 77 1.13 14.22 -17.13
C PRO A 77 2.02 15.47 -16.99
N HIS A 78 3.08 15.59 -17.78
CA HIS A 78 4.01 16.72 -17.67
C HIS A 78 3.46 17.99 -18.35
N PRO A 79 3.65 19.18 -17.74
CA PRO A 79 3.26 20.45 -18.34
C PRO A 79 3.88 20.66 -19.73
N GLY A 80 3.15 21.32 -20.63
CA GLY A 80 3.59 21.62 -22.00
C GLY A 80 3.56 20.42 -22.96
N CYS A 81 3.05 19.27 -22.52
CA CYS A 81 2.91 18.10 -23.39
C CYS A 81 1.54 17.98 -24.08
N ASP A 82 0.59 18.88 -23.82
CA ASP A 82 -0.72 18.96 -24.49
C ASP A 82 -1.47 17.63 -24.61
N LYS A 83 -1.45 16.82 -23.55
CA LYS A 83 -1.98 15.44 -23.56
C LYS A 83 -1.41 14.60 -24.70
N GLN A 84 -0.10 14.68 -24.92
CA GLN A 84 0.62 13.76 -25.80
C GLN A 84 0.38 12.33 -25.30
N GLU A 85 -0.09 11.47 -26.19
CA GLU A 85 -0.27 10.05 -25.88
C GLU A 85 1.08 9.39 -25.58
N LEU A 86 1.10 8.59 -24.51
CA LEU A 86 2.27 7.86 -24.05
C LEU A 86 2.42 6.56 -24.84
N ALA A 87 3.66 6.24 -25.22
CA ALA A 87 4.04 4.96 -25.79
C ALA A 87 4.53 3.99 -24.69
N SER A 88 4.45 2.68 -24.94
CA SER A 88 5.05 1.69 -24.05
C SER A 88 6.56 1.67 -24.24
N ALA A 89 7.32 1.71 -23.15
CA ALA A 89 8.78 1.68 -23.12
C ALA A 89 9.32 0.44 -22.40
N GLY A 90 8.56 -0.66 -22.44
CA GLY A 90 8.93 -1.95 -21.86
C GLY A 90 8.68 -2.05 -20.36
N ILE A 91 8.99 -3.23 -19.81
CA ILE A 91 8.81 -3.53 -18.38
C ILE A 91 9.89 -2.82 -17.57
N ASN A 92 9.49 -2.26 -16.42
CA ASN A 92 10.42 -1.68 -15.48
C ASN A 92 11.30 -2.78 -14.87
N GLN A 93 12.61 -2.56 -14.88
CA GLN A 93 13.59 -3.51 -14.34
C GLN A 93 13.47 -3.71 -12.82
N LYS A 94 12.84 -2.77 -12.11
CA LYS A 94 12.62 -2.84 -10.66
C LYS A 94 11.24 -3.42 -10.38
N VAL A 95 11.24 -4.65 -9.90
CA VAL A 95 10.08 -5.28 -9.27
C VAL A 95 9.98 -4.80 -7.82
N ARG A 96 8.76 -4.50 -7.37
CA ARG A 96 8.48 -4.08 -5.99
C ARG A 96 7.92 -5.26 -5.21
N GLN A 97 8.44 -5.48 -4.03
CA GLN A 97 7.82 -6.40 -3.08
C GLN A 97 6.66 -5.68 -2.38
N VAL A 98 5.50 -6.33 -2.34
CA VAL A 98 4.30 -5.82 -1.69
C VAL A 98 4.03 -6.65 -0.45
N VAL A 99 3.92 -5.97 0.70
CA VAL A 99 3.52 -6.58 1.96
C VAL A 99 2.03 -6.86 1.94
N ASP A 100 1.66 -8.11 2.20
CA ASP A 100 0.28 -8.58 2.23
C ASP A 100 -0.06 -9.22 3.60
N ILE A 101 -1.30 -9.64 3.82
CA ILE A 101 -1.77 -10.17 5.12
C ILE A 101 -0.94 -11.36 5.58
N ASP A 102 -0.68 -12.32 4.71
CA ASP A 102 -0.12 -13.65 4.98
C ASP A 102 1.19 -13.92 4.23
N GLY A 103 1.73 -12.91 3.56
CA GLY A 103 3.04 -13.00 2.92
C GLY A 103 3.38 -11.79 2.09
N PHE A 104 3.97 -12.06 0.92
CA PHE A 104 4.36 -11.03 -0.02
C PHE A 104 4.03 -11.46 -1.44
N TYR A 105 3.70 -10.49 -2.28
CA TYR A 105 3.68 -10.67 -3.73
C TYR A 105 4.61 -9.65 -4.40
N ASN A 106 4.94 -9.92 -5.66
CA ASN A 106 5.77 -9.07 -6.48
C ASN A 106 4.89 -8.19 -7.36
N LEU A 107 5.25 -6.93 -7.55
CA LEU A 107 4.63 -6.00 -8.47
C LEU A 107 5.62 -5.64 -9.57
N ALA A 108 5.30 -6.03 -10.80
CA ALA A 108 5.96 -5.56 -12.01
C ALA A 108 5.07 -4.54 -12.72
N CYS A 109 5.68 -3.58 -13.41
CA CYS A 109 4.94 -2.57 -14.15
C CYS A 109 5.67 -2.15 -15.41
N ASP A 110 4.98 -1.53 -16.37
CA ASP A 110 5.62 -0.92 -17.52
C ASP A 110 6.07 0.52 -17.30
N ASN A 111 7.14 0.87 -18.01
CA ASN A 111 7.51 2.25 -18.26
C ASN A 111 6.69 2.76 -19.44
N LEU A 112 6.13 3.95 -19.29
CA LEU A 112 5.46 4.70 -20.34
C LEU A 112 6.36 5.87 -20.73
N GLU A 113 6.53 6.14 -22.02
CA GLU A 113 7.38 7.22 -22.53
C GLU A 113 6.57 8.22 -23.35
N CYS A 114 6.79 9.51 -23.08
CA CYS A 114 6.22 10.58 -23.87
C CYS A 114 7.09 10.88 -25.08
N MET A 115 6.55 10.77 -26.29
CA MET A 115 7.31 11.03 -27.52
C MET A 115 7.68 12.51 -27.70
N LYS A 116 6.95 13.43 -27.07
CA LYS A 116 7.20 14.88 -27.12
C LYS A 116 8.33 15.31 -26.18
N CYS A 117 8.25 14.96 -24.90
CA CYS A 117 9.25 15.40 -23.90
C CYS A 117 10.30 14.34 -23.54
N ARG A 118 10.21 13.13 -24.11
CA ARG A 118 11.11 11.97 -23.88
C ARG A 118 11.23 11.52 -22.41
N ARG A 119 10.35 11.98 -21.53
CA ARG A 119 10.32 11.56 -20.13
C ARG A 119 9.57 10.25 -19.98
N ARG A 120 10.06 9.42 -19.06
CA ARG A 120 9.43 8.17 -18.65
C ARG A 120 8.60 8.35 -17.39
N VAL A 121 7.45 7.69 -17.36
CA VAL A 121 6.51 7.67 -16.24
C VAL A 121 6.13 6.23 -15.96
N LEU A 122 6.01 5.87 -14.69
CA LEU A 122 5.58 4.53 -14.28
C LEU A 122 4.06 4.43 -14.38
N SER A 123 3.56 3.31 -14.88
CA SER A 123 2.13 3.11 -15.09
C SER A 123 1.30 3.02 -13.80
N TRP A 124 1.94 2.76 -12.66
CA TRP A 124 1.30 2.85 -11.34
C TRP A 124 1.34 4.25 -10.72
N SER A 125 2.00 5.23 -11.35
CA SER A 125 2.06 6.57 -10.77
C SER A 125 0.66 7.18 -10.64
N HIS A 126 0.43 7.98 -9.60
CA HIS A 126 -0.87 8.59 -9.35
C HIS A 126 -1.41 9.38 -10.56
N ALA A 127 -0.52 10.06 -11.29
CA ALA A 127 -0.89 10.82 -12.49
C ALA A 127 -1.37 9.95 -13.66
N ILE A 128 -0.99 8.67 -13.69
CA ILE A 128 -1.48 7.69 -14.66
C ILE A 128 -2.74 6.98 -14.12
N LEU A 129 -2.72 6.53 -12.87
CA LEU A 129 -3.88 5.88 -12.23
C LEU A 129 -5.13 6.78 -12.25
N SER A 130 -4.96 8.09 -12.08
CA SER A 130 -6.05 9.08 -12.13
C SER A 130 -6.67 9.28 -13.52
N GLN A 131 -6.05 8.76 -14.59
CA GLN A 131 -6.61 8.79 -15.94
C GLN A 131 -7.48 7.56 -16.24
N LEU A 132 -7.29 6.47 -15.51
CA LEU A 132 -8.13 5.27 -15.64
C LEU A 132 -9.52 5.54 -15.09
N ASP A 133 -10.54 4.89 -15.65
CA ASP A 133 -11.86 4.83 -15.03
C ASP A 133 -11.80 4.11 -13.68
N ILE A 134 -12.88 4.27 -12.91
CA ILE A 134 -12.97 3.74 -11.54
C ILE A 134 -12.78 2.23 -11.53
N GLY A 135 -13.38 1.49 -12.48
CA GLY A 135 -13.36 0.03 -12.51
C GLY A 135 -11.96 -0.55 -12.72
N HIS A 136 -11.16 0.05 -13.60
CA HIS A 136 -9.76 -0.34 -13.78
C HIS A 136 -8.87 0.16 -12.65
N ARG A 137 -9.10 1.37 -12.13
CA ARG A 137 -8.29 1.95 -11.04
C ARG A 137 -8.38 1.11 -9.77
N VAL A 138 -9.56 0.60 -9.40
CA VAL A 138 -9.73 -0.20 -8.19
C VAL A 138 -9.06 -1.58 -8.27
N GLN A 139 -8.69 -2.04 -9.47
CA GLN A 139 -7.92 -3.27 -9.63
C GLN A 139 -6.45 -3.10 -9.21
N PHE A 140 -5.95 -1.86 -9.03
CA PHE A 140 -4.63 -1.62 -8.47
C PHE A 140 -4.66 -1.74 -6.93
N PRO A 141 -4.10 -2.80 -6.34
CA PRO A 141 -4.44 -3.21 -4.99
C PRO A 141 -3.43 -2.75 -3.94
N CYS A 142 -2.56 -1.78 -4.23
CA CYS A 142 -1.49 -1.43 -3.29
C CYS A 142 -1.13 0.06 -3.27
N ILE A 143 -0.52 0.48 -2.15
CA ILE A 143 0.09 1.80 -1.97
C ILE A 143 1.60 1.65 -1.97
N LEU A 144 2.28 2.42 -2.83
CA LEU A 144 3.73 2.35 -2.99
C LEU A 144 4.45 3.41 -2.16
N THR A 145 5.53 2.99 -1.52
CA THR A 145 6.54 3.86 -0.91
C THR A 145 7.82 3.88 -1.75
N ALA A 146 8.87 4.55 -1.26
CA ALA A 146 10.13 4.66 -1.98
C ALA A 146 10.80 3.30 -2.26
N LYS A 147 10.66 2.33 -1.35
CA LYS A 147 11.30 1.01 -1.43
C LYS A 147 10.29 -0.13 -1.56
N ASP A 148 9.26 -0.11 -0.74
CA ASP A 148 8.29 -1.21 -0.61
C ASP A 148 6.87 -0.76 -0.96
N ALA A 149 5.94 -1.70 -1.07
CA ALA A 149 4.52 -1.41 -1.23
C ALA A 149 3.69 -2.16 -0.17
N CYS A 150 2.47 -1.69 0.07
CA CYS A 150 1.54 -2.28 1.02
C CYS A 150 0.22 -2.61 0.33
N ASP A 151 -0.26 -3.83 0.51
CA ASP A 151 -1.56 -4.25 0.00
C ASP A 151 -2.71 -3.48 0.65
N MET A 152 -3.75 -3.19 -0.13
CA MET A 152 -4.92 -2.45 0.30
C MET A 152 -5.66 -3.18 1.43
N ARG A 153 -5.59 -4.50 1.53
CA ARG A 153 -6.18 -5.26 2.64
C ARG A 153 -5.56 -4.87 3.98
N ILE A 154 -4.24 -4.67 4.04
CA ILE A 154 -3.57 -4.13 5.24
C ILE A 154 -3.98 -2.68 5.46
N VAL A 155 -4.05 -1.86 4.40
CA VAL A 155 -4.49 -0.46 4.50
C VAL A 155 -5.89 -0.36 5.09
N LEU A 156 -6.82 -1.25 4.70
CA LEU A 156 -8.16 -1.33 5.25
C LEU A 156 -8.15 -1.64 6.75
N LEU A 157 -7.26 -2.53 7.22
CA LEU A 157 -7.06 -2.77 8.65
C LEU A 157 -6.55 -1.51 9.37
N LEU A 158 -5.66 -0.74 8.75
CA LEU A 158 -5.13 0.52 9.29
C LEU A 158 -6.19 1.62 9.39
N ARG A 159 -7.21 1.60 8.51
CA ARG A 159 -8.34 2.55 8.55
C ARG A 159 -9.23 2.36 9.78
N ASN A 160 -9.32 1.16 10.33
CA ASN A 160 -10.09 0.89 11.55
C ASN A 160 -9.33 1.35 12.81
N ARG A 161 -9.36 2.67 13.05
CA ARG A 161 -8.70 3.31 14.20
C ARG A 161 -9.57 3.19 15.45
N GLY A 162 -9.57 2.00 16.04
CA GLY A 162 -10.14 1.71 17.36
C GLY A 162 -9.09 1.67 18.47
N PHE A 163 -9.56 1.63 19.72
CA PHE A 163 -8.69 1.29 20.85
C PHE A 163 -8.16 -0.15 20.62
N GLY A 164 -6.83 -0.34 20.66
CA GLY A 164 -6.22 -1.63 20.34
C GLY A 164 -5.91 -1.90 18.86
N ASN A 165 -6.10 -0.91 17.96
CA ASN A 165 -5.68 -0.98 16.55
C ASN A 165 -4.60 0.06 16.21
N SER A 166 -3.47 0.00 16.94
CA SER A 166 -2.27 0.77 16.58
C SER A 166 -1.52 0.14 15.40
N CYS A 167 -0.68 0.91 14.70
CA CYS A 167 0.16 0.35 13.65
C CYS A 167 1.16 -0.70 14.15
N SER A 168 1.58 -0.62 15.42
CA SER A 168 2.38 -1.68 16.05
C SER A 168 1.58 -2.97 16.21
N GLN A 169 0.32 -2.88 16.63
CA GLN A 169 -0.56 -4.04 16.75
C GLN A 169 -0.90 -4.65 15.39
N ILE A 170 -1.20 -3.82 14.38
CA ILE A 170 -1.42 -4.32 13.00
C ILE A 170 -0.17 -5.00 12.48
N ARG A 171 1.03 -4.42 12.67
CA ARG A 171 2.28 -5.07 12.30
C ARG A 171 2.42 -6.44 12.97
N ASN A 172 2.20 -6.53 14.28
CA ASN A 172 2.35 -7.79 15.00
C ASN A 172 1.34 -8.85 14.53
N LYS A 173 0.10 -8.44 14.22
CA LYS A 173 -0.90 -9.35 13.64
C LYS A 173 -0.46 -9.87 12.26
N VAL A 174 0.06 -9.00 11.40
CA VAL A 174 0.58 -9.40 10.08
C VAL A 174 1.83 -10.28 10.25
N ASP A 175 2.70 -10.00 11.22
CA ASP A 175 3.89 -10.82 11.51
C ASP A 175 3.50 -12.23 11.94
N GLU A 176 2.49 -12.35 12.80
CA GLU A 176 1.94 -13.64 13.22
C GLU A 176 1.36 -14.42 12.04
N GLN A 177 0.57 -13.76 11.18
CA GLN A 177 0.00 -14.38 9.98
C GLN A 177 1.10 -14.83 8.98
N HIS A 178 2.14 -14.01 8.79
CA HIS A 178 3.31 -14.39 7.98
C HIS A 178 4.05 -15.58 8.59
N HIS A 179 4.18 -15.62 9.91
CA HIS A 179 4.81 -16.73 10.61
C HIS A 179 4.04 -18.03 10.42
N GLU A 180 2.73 -18.00 10.61
CA GLU A 180 1.86 -19.15 10.42
C GLU A 180 1.85 -19.65 8.97
N ALA A 181 1.76 -18.74 8.00
CA ALA A 181 1.80 -19.08 6.58
C ALA A 181 3.14 -19.72 6.18
N TRP A 182 4.25 -19.15 6.63
CA TRP A 182 5.58 -19.70 6.38
C TRP A 182 5.76 -21.08 7.04
N LEU A 183 5.33 -21.25 8.29
CA LEU A 183 5.38 -22.55 8.97
C LEU A 183 4.56 -23.61 8.25
N ARG A 184 3.38 -23.25 7.73
CA ARG A 184 2.54 -24.17 6.95
C ARG A 184 3.23 -24.61 5.66
N GLN A 185 3.84 -23.67 4.92
CA GLN A 185 4.61 -23.98 3.70
C GLN A 185 5.84 -24.83 4.02
N ASN A 186 6.54 -24.51 5.11
CA ASN A 186 7.72 -25.22 5.57
C ASN A 186 7.41 -26.66 5.98
N ALA A 187 6.37 -26.87 6.78
CA ALA A 187 5.92 -28.20 7.16
C ALA A 187 5.54 -29.03 5.93
N HIS A 188 4.78 -28.46 4.99
CA HIS A 188 4.40 -29.14 3.75
C HIS A 188 5.62 -29.56 2.92
N TYR A 189 6.56 -28.64 2.71
CA TYR A 189 7.80 -28.92 1.98
C TYR A 189 8.62 -30.03 2.64
N LEU A 190 8.82 -29.96 3.96
CA LEU A 190 9.61 -30.96 4.68
C LEU A 190 8.95 -32.33 4.69
N THR A 191 7.62 -32.41 4.82
CA THR A 191 6.87 -33.67 4.72
C THR A 191 7.04 -34.31 3.34
N ASP A 192 6.94 -33.52 2.27
CA ASP A 192 7.11 -34.06 0.92
C ASP A 192 8.56 -34.51 0.67
N CYS A 193 9.54 -33.79 1.22
CA CYS A 193 10.95 -34.16 1.18
C CYS A 193 11.26 -35.46 1.94
N GLU A 194 10.60 -35.69 3.08
CA GLU A 194 10.81 -36.86 3.94
C GLU A 194 10.59 -38.19 3.19
N GLY A 195 9.59 -38.25 2.31
CA GLY A 195 9.35 -39.44 1.48
C GLY A 195 10.56 -39.82 0.60
N PHE A 196 11.22 -38.82 0.01
CA PHE A 196 12.41 -39.02 -0.82
C PHE A 196 13.66 -39.33 0.01
N ILE A 197 13.79 -38.72 1.19
CA ILE A 197 14.87 -39.04 2.15
C ILE A 197 14.78 -40.51 2.55
N ASN A 198 13.59 -40.98 2.95
CA ASN A 198 13.37 -42.36 3.39
C ASN A 198 13.61 -43.36 2.25
N ALA A 199 13.16 -43.03 1.03
CA ALA A 199 13.41 -43.86 -0.15
C ALA A 199 14.92 -43.93 -0.48
N SER A 200 15.66 -42.83 -0.29
CA SER A 200 17.11 -42.82 -0.48
C SER A 200 17.84 -43.64 0.59
N GLN A 201 17.45 -43.51 1.86
CA GLN A 201 18.00 -44.32 2.96
C GLN A 201 17.75 -45.82 2.78
N SER A 202 16.61 -46.18 2.16
CA SER A 202 16.25 -47.56 1.84
C SER A 202 16.92 -48.09 0.56
N GLY A 203 17.75 -47.29 -0.11
CA GLY A 203 18.45 -47.65 -1.34
C GLY A 203 17.60 -47.65 -2.62
N LEU A 204 16.35 -47.15 -2.56
CA LEU A 204 15.46 -47.05 -3.74
C LEU A 204 15.81 -45.86 -4.63
N LEU A 205 16.40 -44.81 -4.06
CA LEU A 205 16.83 -43.60 -4.77
C LEU A 205 18.31 -43.28 -4.47
N VAL A 206 19.04 -42.86 -5.49
CA VAL A 206 20.46 -42.49 -5.40
C VAL A 206 20.61 -41.00 -5.66
N ASN A 207 21.52 -40.33 -4.95
CA ASN A 207 21.85 -38.90 -5.09
C ASN A 207 20.67 -37.95 -4.84
N VAL A 208 19.89 -38.18 -3.78
CA VAL A 208 18.88 -37.21 -3.34
C VAL A 208 19.58 -36.06 -2.62
N SER A 209 19.46 -34.85 -3.18
CA SER A 209 19.91 -33.60 -2.56
C SER A 209 18.72 -32.67 -2.40
N ILE A 210 18.41 -32.31 -1.16
CA ILE A 210 17.27 -31.45 -0.82
C ILE A 210 17.79 -30.09 -0.40
N ASP A 211 17.22 -29.04 -0.99
CA ASP A 211 17.56 -27.67 -0.64
C ASP A 211 16.91 -27.27 0.68
N ASP A 212 17.63 -26.49 1.49
CA ASP A 212 17.07 -25.94 2.72
C ASP A 212 15.94 -24.95 2.41
N PRO A 213 14.86 -24.94 3.21
CA PRO A 213 13.80 -23.97 3.05
C PRO A 213 14.32 -22.54 3.32
N PRO A 214 13.79 -21.52 2.61
CA PRO A 214 14.26 -20.16 2.72
C PRO A 214 13.90 -19.56 4.08
N GLU A 215 14.78 -18.71 4.60
CA GLU A 215 14.51 -17.95 5.81
C GLU A 215 13.27 -17.05 5.64
N ARG A 216 12.47 -16.95 6.71
CA ARG A 216 11.27 -16.10 6.71
C ARG A 216 11.65 -14.64 6.48
N ALA A 217 10.99 -14.01 5.51
CA ALA A 217 11.17 -12.58 5.25
C ALA A 217 10.66 -11.72 6.42
N SER A 218 11.43 -10.69 6.77
CA SER A 218 11.08 -9.76 7.85
C SER A 218 10.13 -8.67 7.39
N LEU A 219 9.22 -8.25 8.27
CA LEU A 219 8.31 -7.14 8.02
C LEU A 219 8.94 -5.77 8.32
N PRO A 220 8.56 -4.71 7.58
CA PRO A 220 8.89 -3.35 7.94
C PRO A 220 8.49 -2.97 9.37
N ARG A 221 9.15 -1.96 9.94
CA ARG A 221 8.80 -1.46 11.28
C ARG A 221 7.46 -0.73 11.28
N HIS A 222 6.80 -0.63 12.43
CA HIS A 222 5.50 0.04 12.58
C HIS A 222 5.45 1.48 12.02
N ARG A 223 6.58 2.21 12.00
CA ARG A 223 6.69 3.54 11.39
C ARG A 223 6.43 3.54 9.89
N TRP A 224 6.77 2.45 9.20
CA TRP A 224 6.47 2.28 7.79
C TRP A 224 4.96 2.14 7.55
N PHE A 225 4.26 1.34 8.37
CA PHE A 225 2.79 1.24 8.32
C PHE A 225 2.10 2.59 8.60
N MET A 226 2.65 3.40 9.52
CA MET A 226 2.17 4.78 9.74
C MET A 226 2.31 5.63 8.47
N ASN A 227 3.43 5.54 7.76
CA ASN A 227 3.65 6.28 6.51
C ASN A 227 2.67 5.84 5.41
N ILE A 228 2.44 4.52 5.27
CA ILE A 228 1.42 3.97 4.36
C ILE A 228 0.04 4.54 4.66
N TYR A 229 -0.37 4.52 5.94
CA TYR A 229 -1.66 5.07 6.35
C TYR A 229 -1.78 6.57 6.04
N ILE A 230 -0.72 7.34 6.28
CA ILE A 230 -0.70 8.77 5.93
C ILE A 230 -0.88 8.96 4.41
N GLN A 231 -0.22 8.16 3.59
CA GLN A 231 -0.38 8.20 2.14
C GLN A 231 -1.81 7.84 1.70
N ASP A 232 -2.42 6.81 2.29
CA ASP A 232 -3.84 6.45 2.06
C ASP A 232 -4.78 7.62 2.37
N VAL A 233 -4.58 8.28 3.51
CA VAL A 233 -5.38 9.45 3.91
C VAL A 233 -5.21 10.61 2.92
N PHE A 234 -3.99 10.85 2.42
CA PHE A 234 -3.76 11.89 1.42
C PHE A 234 -4.44 11.59 0.09
N GLN A 235 -4.45 10.34 -0.36
CA GLN A 235 -5.11 9.95 -1.61
C GLN A 235 -6.63 10.12 -1.56
N ARG A 236 -7.24 9.95 -0.37
CA ARG A 236 -8.69 10.09 -0.16
C ARG A 236 -9.07 11.37 0.58
N LEU A 237 -8.17 12.36 0.61
CA LEU A 237 -8.35 13.55 1.44
C LEU A 237 -9.64 14.29 1.10
N ASP A 238 -9.99 14.38 -0.19
CA ASP A 238 -11.18 15.09 -0.63
C ASP A 238 -12.47 14.30 -0.33
N GLU A 239 -12.43 12.96 -0.41
CA GLU A 239 -13.53 12.11 0.06
C GLU A 239 -13.75 12.23 1.57
N ILE A 240 -12.65 12.25 2.35
CA ILE A 240 -12.70 12.43 3.80
C ILE A 240 -13.26 13.81 4.14
N LYS A 241 -12.81 14.87 3.46
CA LYS A 241 -13.38 16.22 3.62
C LYS A 241 -14.86 16.23 3.27
N ALA A 242 -15.24 15.66 2.12
CA ALA A 242 -16.62 15.58 1.66
C ALA A 242 -17.50 14.86 2.70
N SER A 243 -17.02 13.74 3.24
CA SER A 243 -17.68 12.98 4.30
C SER A 243 -17.89 13.83 5.56
N ILE A 244 -16.85 14.49 6.07
CA ILE A 244 -16.96 15.41 7.23
C ILE A 244 -17.95 16.54 6.93
N THR A 245 -17.91 17.10 5.71
CA THR A 245 -18.85 18.14 5.27
C THR A 245 -20.24 17.63 4.88
N SER A 246 -20.49 16.32 4.97
CA SER A 246 -21.81 15.71 4.77
C SER A 246 -22.45 15.28 6.08
N VAL A 247 -21.71 15.30 7.19
CA VAL A 247 -22.25 15.01 8.54
C VAL A 247 -23.34 16.03 8.89
N SER A 248 -24.54 15.54 9.15
CA SER A 248 -25.68 16.29 9.70
C SER A 248 -25.80 16.08 11.21
N GLY A 249 -26.56 16.95 11.89
CA GLY A 249 -26.83 16.84 13.33
C GLY A 249 -26.86 18.20 14.01
N ARG A 250 -27.46 18.29 15.19
CA ARG A 250 -27.46 19.50 16.01
C ARG A 250 -26.07 19.74 16.61
N ILE A 251 -25.55 20.95 16.43
CA ILE A 251 -24.31 21.35 17.11
C ILE A 251 -24.54 21.29 18.61
N LEU A 252 -23.77 20.45 19.29
CA LEU A 252 -23.88 20.22 20.73
C LEU A 252 -22.75 20.91 21.49
N LYS A 253 -21.52 20.86 20.96
CA LYS A 253 -20.34 21.34 21.67
C LYS A 253 -19.34 22.05 20.76
N MET A 254 -18.64 23.01 21.35
CA MET A 254 -17.43 23.61 20.80
C MET A 254 -16.38 23.62 21.90
N ASP A 255 -15.25 22.95 21.68
CA ASP A 255 -14.17 22.84 22.66
C ASP A 255 -12.83 23.27 22.05
N SER A 256 -12.03 24.02 22.81
CA SER A 256 -10.68 24.41 22.44
C SER A 256 -9.65 23.64 23.27
N THR A 257 -8.64 23.07 22.62
CA THR A 257 -7.62 22.28 23.32
C THR A 257 -6.21 22.49 22.76
N LYS A 258 -5.23 22.58 23.66
CA LYS A 258 -3.80 22.51 23.32
C LYS A 258 -3.28 21.08 23.18
N LYS A 259 -4.01 20.07 23.69
CA LYS A 259 -3.50 18.68 23.79
C LYS A 259 -3.25 18.05 22.42
N VAL A 260 -4.10 18.36 21.44
CA VAL A 260 -3.96 17.87 20.05
C VAL A 260 -2.75 18.53 19.38
N VAL A 261 -2.61 19.85 19.54
CA VAL A 261 -1.51 20.63 18.95
C VAL A 261 -0.15 20.14 19.40
N LYS A 262 -0.01 19.80 20.69
CA LYS A 262 1.24 19.24 21.24
C LYS A 262 1.69 17.93 20.58
N LYS A 263 0.79 17.22 19.90
CA LYS A 263 1.06 15.94 19.22
C LYS A 263 1.30 16.07 17.71
N LEU A 264 1.16 17.27 17.14
CA LEU A 264 1.37 17.52 15.71
C LEU A 264 2.86 17.76 15.41
N ALA A 265 3.34 17.23 14.29
CA ALA A 265 4.68 17.51 13.76
C ALA A 265 4.71 18.80 12.92
N GLY A 266 5.89 19.37 12.70
CA GLY A 266 6.09 20.58 11.87
C GLY A 266 5.89 21.89 12.62
N ARG A 267 5.50 22.97 11.91
CA ARG A 267 5.32 24.33 12.49
C ARG A 267 4.44 24.39 13.76
N PRO A 268 3.41 23.55 13.95
CA PRO A 268 2.62 23.52 15.18
C PRO A 268 3.31 22.82 16.36
N ALA A 269 4.36 22.04 16.13
CA ALA A 269 5.03 21.28 17.19
C ALA A 269 5.61 22.23 18.24
N LYS A 270 5.34 21.96 19.52
CA LYS A 270 5.78 22.78 20.67
C LYS A 270 5.28 24.23 20.67
N THR A 271 4.30 24.58 19.83
CA THR A 271 3.66 25.90 19.86
C THR A 271 2.46 25.91 20.82
N ALA A 272 2.12 27.09 21.34
CA ALA A 272 0.93 27.29 22.17
C ALA A 272 -0.36 27.43 21.36
N LEU A 273 -0.42 26.89 20.12
CA LEU A 273 -1.62 26.95 19.31
C LEU A 273 -2.75 26.14 19.98
N TRP A 274 -3.96 26.54 19.67
CA TRP A 274 -5.20 25.92 20.09
C TRP A 274 -5.82 25.21 18.90
N CYS A 275 -6.43 24.05 19.14
CA CYS A 275 -7.32 23.41 18.19
C CYS A 275 -8.74 23.53 18.73
N THR A 276 -9.61 24.25 18.02
CA THR A 276 -11.03 24.35 18.34
C THR A 276 -11.80 23.35 17.49
N ASN A 277 -12.49 22.41 18.13
CA ASN A 277 -13.36 21.44 17.47
C ASN A 277 -14.83 21.82 17.69
N VAL A 278 -15.66 21.62 16.66
CA VAL A 278 -17.12 21.73 16.76
C VAL A 278 -17.71 20.34 16.56
N GLY A 279 -18.50 19.87 17.53
CA GLY A 279 -19.10 18.54 17.52
C GLY A 279 -20.63 18.56 17.51
N ASN A 280 -21.22 17.51 16.94
CA ASN A 280 -22.66 17.27 16.96
C ASN A 280 -23.10 16.41 18.16
N GLU A 281 -24.40 16.18 18.28
CA GLU A 281 -25.04 15.34 19.32
C GLU A 281 -24.63 13.87 19.28
N HIS A 282 -24.17 13.39 18.13
CA HIS A 282 -23.68 12.03 17.92
C HIS A 282 -22.20 11.85 18.26
N GLY A 283 -21.54 12.88 18.81
CA GLY A 283 -20.12 12.87 19.15
C GLY A 283 -19.18 12.98 17.94
N GLN A 284 -19.69 13.30 16.76
CA GLN A 284 -18.91 13.46 15.53
C GLN A 284 -18.36 14.89 15.43
N ILE A 285 -17.16 15.04 14.88
CA ILE A 285 -16.52 16.34 14.65
C ILE A 285 -16.96 16.90 13.30
N LEU A 286 -17.58 18.08 13.30
CA LEU A 286 -18.08 18.79 12.13
C LEU A 286 -17.01 19.69 11.48
N ASN A 287 -16.14 20.28 12.30
CA ASN A 287 -15.05 21.13 11.86
C ASN A 287 -13.98 21.26 12.96
N SER A 288 -12.73 21.48 12.55
CA SER A 288 -11.60 21.74 13.44
C SER A 288 -10.75 22.87 12.86
N VAL A 289 -10.44 23.87 13.68
CA VAL A 289 -9.61 25.02 13.29
C VAL A 289 -8.47 25.20 14.28
N MET A 290 -7.27 25.47 13.76
CA MET A 290 -6.12 25.82 14.59
C MET A 290 -5.97 27.34 14.69
N THR A 291 -5.84 27.86 15.90
CA THR A 291 -5.71 29.29 16.20
C THR A 291 -4.52 29.56 17.11
N THR A 292 -3.94 30.76 17.03
CA THR A 292 -2.81 31.16 17.89
C THR A 292 -3.24 31.45 19.32
N ILE A 293 -4.47 31.91 19.50
CA ILE A 293 -5.08 32.25 20.78
C ILE A 293 -6.43 31.51 20.86
N GLU A 294 -6.81 31.11 22.07
CA GLU A 294 -8.10 30.47 22.31
C GLU A 294 -9.24 31.35 21.82
N GLY A 295 -10.18 30.79 21.05
CA GLY A 295 -11.36 31.53 20.59
C GLY A 295 -11.12 32.58 19.50
N HIS A 296 -9.87 32.99 19.24
CA HIS A 296 -9.57 34.07 18.31
C HIS A 296 -9.69 33.64 16.84
N GLY A 297 -10.35 34.45 16.00
CA GLY A 297 -10.48 34.21 14.56
C GLY A 297 -11.51 33.14 14.17
N LEU A 298 -12.32 32.66 15.12
CA LEU A 298 -13.34 31.63 14.87
C LEU A 298 -14.57 32.14 14.09
N THR A 299 -14.77 33.46 13.98
CA THR A 299 -15.94 34.05 13.32
C THR A 299 -16.14 33.53 11.90
N LYS A 300 -15.06 33.42 11.10
CA LYS A 300 -15.14 32.89 9.73
C LYS A 300 -15.61 31.43 9.70
N MET A 301 -15.16 30.61 10.64
CA MET A 301 -15.58 29.22 10.80
C MET A 301 -17.06 29.15 11.17
N LEU A 302 -17.48 29.88 12.20
CA LEU A 302 -18.85 29.90 12.69
C LEU A 302 -19.84 30.39 11.63
N VAL A 303 -19.52 31.48 10.93
CA VAL A 303 -20.35 32.02 9.84
C VAL A 303 -20.55 30.97 8.73
N ARG A 304 -19.48 30.24 8.35
CA ARG A 304 -19.58 29.18 7.33
C ARG A 304 -20.44 28.01 7.79
N ILE A 305 -20.31 27.60 9.06
CA ILE A 305 -21.13 26.54 9.65
C ILE A 305 -22.60 26.97 9.67
N VAL A 306 -22.91 28.16 10.21
CA VAL A 306 -24.28 28.69 10.25
C VAL A 306 -24.88 28.79 8.85
N LYS A 307 -24.12 29.29 7.86
CA LYS A 307 -24.57 29.37 6.47
C LYS A 307 -24.89 27.99 5.88
N ARG A 308 -24.06 26.98 6.17
CA ARG A 308 -24.30 25.58 5.75
C ARG A 308 -25.59 25.04 6.36
N TYR A 309 -25.78 25.21 7.66
CA TYR A 309 -27.01 24.75 8.35
C TYR A 309 -28.27 25.47 7.87
N LYS A 310 -28.19 26.78 7.61
CA LYS A 310 -29.29 27.53 6.99
C LYS A 310 -29.64 26.96 5.62
N LYS A 311 -28.66 26.70 4.76
CA LYS A 311 -28.89 26.08 3.44
C LYS A 311 -29.52 24.69 3.54
N CYS A 312 -29.07 23.84 4.46
CA CYS A 312 -29.63 22.50 4.64
C CYS A 312 -31.07 22.51 5.21
N ARG A 313 -31.47 23.56 5.94
CA ARG A 313 -32.87 23.75 6.39
C ARG A 313 -33.81 24.26 5.30
N TYR A 314 -33.29 24.65 4.14
CA TYR A 314 -34.06 24.94 2.95
C TYR A 314 -33.78 23.89 1.85
N PRO A 315 -34.24 22.64 1.96
CA PRO A 315 -34.60 21.93 0.76
C PRO A 315 -35.81 22.67 0.20
N SER A 316 -35.65 23.32 -0.95
CA SER A 316 -36.79 23.81 -1.73
C SER A 316 -37.75 22.65 -1.91
N SER A 317 -38.91 22.74 -1.24
CA SER A 317 -40.11 22.00 -1.58
C SER A 317 -40.48 22.34 -3.03
N ARG A 318 -39.94 21.58 -3.97
CA ARG A 318 -40.60 21.32 -5.24
C ARG A 318 -40.89 19.85 -5.26
N ASN A 319 -42.09 19.48 -4.80
CA ASN A 319 -42.76 18.30 -5.32
C ASN A 319 -42.92 18.52 -6.84
N PRO A 320 -42.39 17.67 -7.71
CA PRO A 320 -43.10 17.37 -8.94
C PRO A 320 -44.27 16.45 -8.57
N LEU A 321 -45.45 16.74 -9.10
CA LEU A 321 -46.75 16.09 -8.83
C LEU A 321 -47.58 16.75 -7.72
N SER A 322 -48.12 17.92 -8.04
CA SER A 322 -49.50 18.34 -7.73
C SER A 322 -49.91 19.32 -8.80
#